data_AF-A0A8J4GI49-F1
#
_entry.id   AF-A0A8J4GI49-F1
#
_cell.length_a   1.000
_cell.length_b   1.000
_cell.length_c   1.000
_cell.angle_alpha   90.00
_cell.angle_beta   90.00
_cell.angle_gamma   90.00
#
_symmetry.space_group_name_H-M   'P 1'
#
loop_
_entity.id
_entity.type
_entity.pdbx_description
1 polymer ?
#
loop_
_entity_poly.entity_id
_entity_poly.type
_entity_poly.pdbx_seq_one_letter_code
_entity_poly.pdbx_strand_id
1 'polypeptide(L)'
;VYDADPGMLSHVDPGSAVRGAPPGVISALLVASDVYPYFRRCYEQEACVQQLLAVAGLPRCEPPLPTNTDEFLCELRESQSDSEGLILLRERRWVYYEGVAERAGNVYGWYQVDAKFKPDLNLVELWMDFESKQPGSDPSCRASYLFDWTRSNNAVVEREGRWRGRVGGMAGAFSLVNLLGDRIRLSPQPSIWHYFFSYEQQEAAGSCAVLAGRLAEFSAPGRRLRCWWGGQGAAIGRDARALGVAHSQHFALLLSPSALRSEDIRFDIEIALSLRKSTLVLYDPDPNSCTHVDISRARAAAAPDLRPLLNGPCLPWPGFRDRDTGALVRDVMGVSGMGDLFCGQLSKESSDGVAGMGRPV
;
A
#
# COMPACT_ATOMS: atom_id res chain seq x y z
N VAL A 1 23.97 14.91 1.03
CA VAL A 1 22.64 15.51 1.32
C VAL A 1 22.67 16.06 2.74
N TYR A 2 22.01 17.18 3.05
CA TYR A 2 22.06 17.85 4.38
C TYR A 2 20.69 18.40 4.80
N ASP A 3 20.40 18.50 6.09
CA ASP A 3 19.15 19.13 6.56
C ASP A 3 19.27 20.66 6.43
N ALA A 4 18.44 21.27 5.59
CA ALA A 4 18.53 22.69 5.27
C ALA A 4 17.85 23.60 6.29
N ASP A 5 17.07 23.05 7.23
CA ASP A 5 16.35 23.82 8.24
C ASP A 5 17.27 24.24 9.41
N PRO A 6 17.57 25.55 9.58
CA PRO A 6 18.46 26.03 10.65
C PRO A 6 17.94 25.78 12.07
N GLY A 7 16.64 25.49 12.24
CA GLY A 7 16.02 25.20 13.52
C GLY A 7 16.26 23.77 14.03
N MET A 8 16.83 22.89 13.20
CA MET A 8 16.98 21.47 13.51
C MET A 8 18.38 21.13 14.06
N LEU A 9 18.44 20.20 15.02
CA LEU A 9 19.70 19.65 15.55
C LEU A 9 20.55 18.94 14.47
N SER A 10 19.91 18.47 13.40
CA SER A 10 20.54 17.83 12.24
C SER A 10 21.00 18.81 11.17
N HIS A 11 20.79 20.12 11.35
CA HIS A 11 21.21 21.14 10.38
C HIS A 11 22.71 21.13 10.17
N VAL A 12 23.13 21.13 8.91
CA VAL A 12 24.54 21.27 8.53
C VAL A 12 24.63 22.33 7.45
N ASP A 13 25.31 23.44 7.71
CA ASP A 13 25.72 24.38 6.66
C ASP A 13 26.85 23.74 5.82
N PRO A 14 26.61 23.40 4.54
CA PRO A 14 27.61 22.75 3.70
C PRO A 14 28.88 23.60 3.55
N GLY A 15 28.75 24.93 3.50
CA GLY A 15 29.89 25.82 3.37
C GLY A 15 30.80 25.77 4.60
N SER A 16 30.21 25.65 5.78
CA SER A 16 30.94 25.49 7.04
C SER A 16 31.52 24.08 7.21
N ALA A 17 30.82 23.05 6.75
CA ALA A 17 31.33 21.67 6.73
C ALA A 17 32.55 21.51 5.81
N VAL A 18 32.54 22.14 4.62
CA VAL A 18 33.68 22.14 3.69
C VAL A 18 34.89 22.88 4.29
N ARG A 19 34.67 24.04 4.92
CA ARG A 19 35.75 24.83 5.55
C ARG A 19 36.34 24.17 6.80
N GLY A 20 35.52 23.41 7.54
CA GLY A 20 35.94 22.70 8.75
C GLY A 20 36.56 21.33 8.52
N ALA A 21 36.51 20.80 7.29
CA ALA A 21 37.04 19.48 6.97
C ALA A 21 38.58 19.48 7.02
N PRO A 22 39.22 18.46 7.64
CA PRO A 22 40.67 18.35 7.66
C PRO A 22 41.21 18.19 6.23
N PRO A 23 42.37 18.79 5.91
CA PRO A 23 42.94 18.71 4.57
C PRO A 23 43.17 17.26 4.15
N GLY A 24 42.63 16.87 2.99
CA GLY A 24 42.83 15.53 2.44
C GLY A 24 41.65 15.04 1.60
N VAL A 25 41.49 13.72 1.54
CA VAL A 25 40.49 13.06 0.69
C VAL A 25 39.06 13.48 1.05
N ILE A 26 38.78 13.73 2.33
CA ILE A 26 37.44 14.14 2.79
C ILE A 26 37.12 15.58 2.34
N SER A 27 38.04 16.54 2.52
CA SER A 27 37.82 17.92 2.06
C SER A 27 37.74 17.99 0.54
N ALA A 28 38.56 17.21 -0.19
CA ALA A 28 38.51 17.14 -1.65
C ALA A 28 37.20 16.54 -2.16
N LEU A 29 36.68 15.48 -1.50
CA LEU A 29 35.40 14.88 -1.82
C LEU A 29 34.25 15.87 -1.59
N LEU A 30 34.23 16.59 -0.45
CA LEU A 30 33.19 17.57 -0.14
C LEU A 30 33.20 18.76 -1.09
N VAL A 31 34.37 19.19 -1.58
CA VAL A 31 34.50 20.25 -2.59
C VAL A 31 34.05 19.79 -3.98
N ALA A 32 34.31 18.53 -4.33
CA ALA A 32 33.97 17.96 -5.64
C ALA A 32 32.54 17.42 -5.72
N SER A 33 31.83 17.29 -4.60
CA SER A 33 30.48 16.73 -4.56
C SER A 33 29.43 17.80 -4.77
N ASP A 34 28.43 17.51 -5.60
CA ASP A 34 27.20 18.28 -5.61
C ASP A 34 26.43 18.05 -4.30
N VAL A 35 26.11 19.13 -3.59
CA VAL A 35 25.44 19.06 -2.30
C VAL A 35 23.97 19.44 -2.46
N TYR A 36 23.09 18.49 -2.15
CA TYR A 36 21.64 18.70 -2.21
C TYR A 36 21.02 18.82 -0.82
N PRO A 37 20.06 19.74 -0.63
CA PRO A 37 19.26 19.79 0.58
C PRO A 37 18.36 18.56 0.69
N TYR A 38 18.30 17.98 1.89
CA TYR A 38 17.36 16.95 2.27
C TYR A 38 16.16 17.64 2.91
N PHE A 39 15.03 17.57 2.22
CA PHE A 39 13.79 18.13 2.72
C PHE A 39 12.96 17.06 3.44
N ARG A 40 12.13 17.45 4.40
CA ARG A 40 11.35 16.49 5.21
C ARG A 40 10.00 16.15 4.60
N ARG A 41 9.48 17.00 3.72
CA ARG A 41 8.18 16.81 3.07
C ARG A 41 8.33 15.85 1.90
N CYS A 42 7.37 14.94 1.73
CA CYS A 42 7.42 13.86 0.75
C CYS A 42 7.65 14.35 -0.70
N TYR A 43 6.96 15.42 -1.11
CA TYR A 43 7.10 16.00 -2.46
C TYR A 43 8.48 16.66 -2.70
N GLU A 44 9.13 17.16 -1.65
CA GLU A 44 10.46 17.80 -1.73
C GLU A 44 11.58 16.74 -1.71
N GLN A 45 11.36 15.63 -1.03
CA GLN A 45 12.23 14.44 -1.09
C GLN A 45 12.21 13.83 -2.49
N GLU A 46 11.05 13.76 -3.12
CA GLU A 46 10.90 13.29 -4.49
C GLU A 46 11.65 14.18 -5.49
N ALA A 47 11.56 15.51 -5.34
CA ALA A 47 12.36 16.46 -6.13
C ALA A 47 13.87 16.25 -5.93
N CYS A 48 14.31 16.00 -4.70
CA CYS A 48 15.71 15.70 -4.38
C CYS A 48 16.19 14.40 -5.04
N VAL A 49 15.38 13.33 -4.97
CA VAL A 49 15.70 12.04 -5.62
C VAL A 49 15.76 12.19 -7.14
N GLN A 50 14.81 12.90 -7.75
CA GLN A 50 14.82 13.17 -9.20
C GLN A 50 16.06 13.96 -9.62
N GLN A 51 16.50 14.92 -8.80
CA GLN A 51 17.70 15.69 -9.06
C GLN A 51 18.97 14.83 -8.93
N LEU A 52 19.04 13.94 -7.93
CA LEU A 52 20.14 12.99 -7.76
C LEU A 52 20.25 12.00 -8.94
N LEU A 53 19.10 11.50 -9.41
CA LEU A 53 19.05 10.59 -10.57
C LEU A 53 19.51 11.29 -11.86
N ALA A 54 19.08 12.54 -12.07
CA ALA A 54 19.51 13.34 -13.22
C ALA A 54 21.02 13.59 -13.23
N VAL A 55 21.61 13.88 -12.07
CA VAL A 55 23.06 14.13 -11.92
C VAL A 55 23.87 12.84 -12.10
N ALA A 56 23.32 11.70 -11.69
CA ALA A 56 23.91 10.39 -11.94
C ALA A 56 23.89 9.95 -13.42
N GLY A 57 23.38 10.79 -14.33
CA GLY A 57 23.27 10.49 -15.76
C GLY A 57 22.28 9.37 -16.07
N LEU A 58 21.45 9.00 -15.10
CA LEU A 58 20.34 8.08 -15.33
C LEU A 58 19.28 8.88 -16.09
N PRO A 59 18.79 8.40 -17.25
CA PRO A 59 17.65 9.04 -17.91
C PRO A 59 16.52 9.15 -16.89
N ARG A 60 15.58 10.09 -17.08
CA ARG A 60 14.31 10.05 -16.35
C ARG A 60 13.74 8.64 -16.50
N CYS A 61 14.01 7.78 -15.53
CA CYS A 61 13.07 6.78 -15.15
C CYS A 61 11.91 7.66 -14.73
N GLU A 62 10.93 7.87 -15.62
CA GLU A 62 9.57 7.89 -15.14
C GLU A 62 9.48 6.56 -14.37
N PRO A 63 9.59 6.59 -13.03
CA PRO A 63 9.17 5.42 -12.32
C PRO A 63 7.70 5.25 -12.77
N PRO A 64 7.10 4.04 -12.77
CA PRO A 64 5.72 4.03 -12.38
C PRO A 64 5.72 4.79 -11.06
N LEU A 65 5.25 6.04 -11.08
CA LEU A 65 5.32 6.95 -9.94
C LEU A 65 5.05 6.08 -8.70
N PRO A 66 5.84 6.15 -7.61
CA PRO A 66 5.26 5.94 -6.30
C PRO A 66 4.30 7.12 -6.10
N THR A 67 3.25 7.11 -6.91
CA THR A 67 2.21 8.09 -7.04
C THR A 67 1.66 8.15 -5.65
N ASN A 68 1.79 9.31 -5.01
CA ASN A 68 1.04 9.73 -3.83
C ASN A 68 0.04 8.65 -3.43
N THR A 69 0.55 7.69 -2.66
CA THR A 69 -0.25 6.56 -2.17
C THR A 69 -1.39 7.23 -1.45
N ASP A 70 -2.59 7.13 -2.03
CA ASP A 70 -3.87 7.74 -1.67
C ASP A 70 -3.79 9.12 -0.98
N GLU A 71 -4.39 10.19 -1.53
CA GLU A 71 -4.60 11.45 -0.76
C GLU A 71 -5.12 11.17 0.65
N PHE A 72 -5.91 10.11 0.81
CA PHE A 72 -6.30 9.53 2.09
C PHE A 72 -5.16 9.03 2.97
N LEU A 73 -4.22 8.24 2.46
CA LEU A 73 -3.07 7.78 3.23
C LEU A 73 -2.18 8.98 3.57
N CYS A 74 -2.08 10.00 2.72
CA CYS A 74 -1.45 11.27 3.09
C CYS A 74 -2.22 11.99 4.20
N GLU A 75 -3.54 12.21 4.07
CA GLU A 75 -4.40 12.83 5.09
C GLU A 75 -4.39 12.07 6.43
N LEU A 76 -4.36 10.73 6.38
CA LEU A 76 -4.36 9.85 7.55
C LEU A 76 -2.96 9.71 8.16
N ARG A 77 -1.89 9.79 7.36
CA ARG A 77 -0.48 9.87 7.82
C ARG A 77 -0.15 11.23 8.43
N GLU A 78 -0.71 12.31 7.91
CA GLU A 78 -0.52 13.67 8.43
C GLU A 78 -1.37 13.93 9.68
N SER A 79 -2.42 13.13 9.93
CA SER A 79 -3.32 13.34 11.06
C SER A 79 -2.80 12.80 12.38
N GLN A 80 -2.46 13.72 13.28
CA GLN A 80 -2.57 13.50 14.72
C GLN A 80 -4.08 13.45 15.03
N SER A 81 -4.59 12.28 15.46
CA SER A 81 -5.94 11.99 16.01
C SER A 81 -7.07 13.00 15.72
N ASP A 82 -8.15 12.52 15.07
CA ASP A 82 -9.38 13.24 14.67
C ASP A 82 -9.38 13.94 13.29
N SER A 83 -8.86 13.29 12.24
CA SER A 83 -9.10 13.73 10.86
C SER A 83 -10.48 13.33 10.33
N GLU A 84 -11.00 14.13 9.39
CA GLU A 84 -12.24 13.87 8.65
C GLU A 84 -12.26 12.45 8.05
N GLY A 85 -11.11 11.97 7.55
CA GLY A 85 -10.93 10.61 7.03
C GLY A 85 -11.28 9.50 8.04
N LEU A 86 -10.81 9.62 9.30
CA LEU A 86 -11.11 8.64 10.35
C LEU A 86 -12.60 8.65 10.74
N ILE A 87 -13.22 9.83 10.76
CA ILE A 87 -14.66 9.97 11.01
C ILE A 87 -15.47 9.31 9.89
N LEU A 88 -15.10 9.53 8.63
CA LEU A 88 -15.80 8.94 7.48
C LEU A 88 -15.71 7.42 7.46
N LEU A 89 -14.57 6.84 7.86
CA LEU A 89 -14.44 5.39 8.04
C LEU A 89 -15.38 4.87 9.12
N ARG A 90 -15.37 5.50 10.31
CA ARG A 90 -16.25 5.14 11.44
C ARG A 90 -17.73 5.21 11.05
N GLU A 91 -18.11 6.24 10.31
CA GLU A 91 -19.48 6.47 9.84
C GLU A 91 -19.86 5.67 8.60
N ARG A 92 -18.95 4.84 8.04
CA ARG A 92 -19.13 4.11 6.77
C ARG A 92 -19.50 5.02 5.59
N ARG A 93 -19.05 6.26 5.65
CA ARG A 93 -19.17 7.25 4.58
C ARG A 93 -17.99 7.20 3.63
N TRP A 94 -16.89 6.57 4.02
CA TRP A 94 -15.83 6.16 3.12
C TRP A 94 -15.95 4.67 2.85
N VAL A 95 -16.05 4.29 1.57
CA VAL A 95 -16.13 2.90 1.18
C VAL A 95 -15.23 2.65 -0.01
N TYR A 96 -14.44 1.58 0.09
CA TYR A 96 -13.62 1.09 -1.00
C TYR A 96 -14.43 0.13 -1.86
N TYR A 97 -14.30 0.27 -3.17
CA TYR A 97 -14.94 -0.59 -4.15
C TYR A 97 -13.92 -1.19 -5.11
N GLU A 98 -14.23 -2.39 -5.57
CA GLU A 98 -13.62 -2.95 -6.76
C GLU A 98 -14.69 -3.25 -7.80
N GLY A 99 -14.34 -3.16 -9.06
CA GLY A 99 -15.32 -3.31 -10.11
C GLY A 99 -14.75 -3.60 -11.48
N VAL A 100 -15.67 -3.80 -12.42
CA VAL A 100 -15.36 -4.13 -13.81
C VAL A 100 -16.17 -3.25 -14.76
N ALA A 101 -15.53 -2.85 -15.86
CA ALA A 101 -16.21 -2.31 -17.03
C ALA A 101 -16.60 -3.48 -17.95
N GLU A 102 -17.90 -3.61 -18.27
CA GLU A 102 -18.40 -4.64 -19.17
C GLU A 102 -19.13 -4.02 -20.38
N ARG A 103 -18.87 -4.54 -21.59
CA ARG A 103 -19.63 -4.21 -22.80
C ARG A 103 -19.88 -5.48 -23.60
N ALA A 104 -21.16 -5.72 -23.91
CA ALA A 104 -21.61 -6.93 -24.61
C ALA A 104 -21.10 -8.26 -24.01
N GLY A 105 -20.96 -8.33 -22.67
CA GLY A 105 -20.49 -9.52 -21.96
C GLY A 105 -18.96 -9.69 -21.89
N ASN A 106 -18.19 -8.79 -22.50
CA ASN A 106 -16.73 -8.78 -22.39
C ASN A 106 -16.27 -7.79 -21.32
N VAL A 107 -15.16 -8.11 -20.64
CA VAL A 107 -14.50 -7.20 -19.69
C VAL A 107 -13.57 -6.24 -20.45
N TYR A 108 -13.82 -4.95 -20.31
CA TYR A 108 -13.08 -3.85 -20.95
C TYR A 108 -12.08 -3.17 -20.03
N GLY A 109 -12.21 -3.36 -18.72
CA GLY A 109 -11.25 -2.85 -17.75
C GLY A 109 -11.71 -3.10 -16.32
N TRP A 110 -10.89 -2.66 -15.38
CA TRP A 110 -11.09 -2.87 -13.95
C TRP A 110 -10.99 -1.55 -13.21
N TYR A 111 -11.78 -1.43 -12.13
CA TYR A 111 -11.81 -0.25 -11.29
C TYR A 111 -11.44 -0.59 -9.86
N GLN A 112 -10.67 0.30 -9.25
CA GLN A 112 -10.55 0.43 -7.80
C GLN A 112 -10.99 1.84 -7.45
N VAL A 113 -11.94 1.96 -6.52
CA VAL A 113 -12.60 3.24 -6.25
C VAL A 113 -12.68 3.49 -4.76
N ASP A 114 -12.16 4.61 -4.31
CA ASP A 114 -12.50 5.16 -3.00
C ASP A 114 -13.71 6.09 -3.17
N ALA A 115 -14.77 5.87 -2.39
CA ALA A 115 -15.98 6.67 -2.44
C ALA A 115 -16.23 7.37 -1.10
N LYS A 116 -16.35 8.71 -1.13
CA LYS A 116 -16.76 9.53 0.01
C LYS A 116 -18.19 10.01 -0.18
N PHE A 117 -19.09 9.47 0.63
CA PHE A 117 -20.50 9.86 0.69
C PHE A 117 -20.67 11.11 1.55
N LYS A 118 -21.24 12.16 0.95
CA LYS A 118 -21.61 13.43 1.60
C LYS A 118 -23.14 13.58 1.56
N PRO A 119 -23.90 12.81 2.36
CA PRO A 119 -25.37 12.82 2.36
C PRO A 119 -25.97 14.21 2.60
N ASP A 120 -25.33 15.03 3.43
CA ASP A 120 -25.77 16.40 3.73
C ASP A 120 -25.70 17.32 2.51
N LEU A 121 -24.80 17.01 1.58
CA LEU A 121 -24.60 17.73 0.33
C LEU A 121 -25.25 17.02 -0.87
N ASN A 122 -25.93 15.88 -0.64
CA ASN A 122 -26.43 14.99 -1.69
C ASN A 122 -25.35 14.69 -2.75
N LEU A 123 -24.13 14.41 -2.30
CA LEU A 123 -22.97 14.24 -3.17
C LEU A 123 -22.21 12.97 -2.83
N VAL A 124 -21.61 12.36 -3.85
CA VAL A 124 -20.60 11.31 -3.71
C VAL A 124 -19.37 11.73 -4.49
N GLU A 125 -18.22 11.67 -3.83
CA GLU A 125 -16.92 11.89 -4.46
C GLU A 125 -16.25 10.53 -4.67
N LEU A 126 -15.85 10.25 -5.91
CA LEU A 126 -15.21 9.00 -6.30
C LEU A 126 -13.78 9.28 -6.76
N TRP A 127 -12.79 8.71 -6.08
CA TRP A 127 -11.41 8.62 -6.60
C TRP A 127 -11.25 7.27 -7.25
N MET A 128 -11.05 7.28 -8.57
CA MET A 128 -11.02 6.09 -9.40
C MET A 128 -9.60 5.84 -9.90
N ASP A 129 -9.13 4.61 -9.72
CA ASP A 129 -8.04 4.02 -10.50
C ASP A 129 -8.68 3.05 -11.51
N PHE A 130 -8.57 3.37 -12.79
CA PHE A 130 -9.10 2.59 -13.88
C PHE A 130 -7.98 2.03 -14.75
N GLU A 131 -8.05 0.74 -15.04
CA GLU A 131 -7.16 0.11 -15.99
C GLU A 131 -7.93 -0.49 -17.18
N SER A 132 -7.54 -0.06 -18.38
CA SER A 132 -8.08 -0.49 -19.66
C SER A 132 -7.48 -1.83 -20.12
N LYS A 133 -8.33 -2.75 -20.58
CA LYS A 133 -7.92 -4.06 -21.13
C LYS A 133 -7.99 -4.13 -22.66
N GLN A 134 -8.78 -3.26 -23.27
CA GLN A 134 -9.20 -3.39 -24.68
C GLN A 134 -9.01 -2.06 -25.42
N PRO A 135 -8.48 -2.10 -26.67
CA PRO A 135 -8.56 -0.95 -27.58
C PRO A 135 -10.03 -0.54 -27.75
N GLY A 136 -10.37 0.72 -27.44
CA GLY A 136 -11.75 1.23 -27.51
C GLY A 136 -12.54 1.23 -26.19
N SER A 137 -11.89 0.93 -25.06
CA SER A 137 -12.32 1.41 -23.75
C SER A 137 -11.75 2.80 -23.45
N ASP A 138 -12.14 3.38 -22.32
CA ASP A 138 -11.46 4.55 -21.78
C ASP A 138 -9.95 4.24 -21.60
N PRO A 139 -9.05 5.24 -21.70
CA PRO A 139 -7.65 5.04 -21.37
C PRO A 139 -7.50 4.79 -19.86
N SER A 140 -6.52 3.98 -19.47
CA SER A 140 -6.18 3.80 -18.06
C SER A 140 -5.91 5.17 -17.42
N CYS A 141 -6.51 5.43 -16.26
CA CYS A 141 -6.44 6.74 -15.64
C CYS A 141 -6.57 6.65 -14.12
N ARG A 142 -6.05 7.69 -13.45
CA ARG A 142 -6.40 8.01 -12.07
C ARG A 142 -7.02 9.39 -12.03
N ALA A 143 -8.24 9.47 -11.51
CA ALA A 143 -9.00 10.71 -11.51
C ALA A 143 -10.00 10.73 -10.35
N SER A 144 -10.36 11.94 -9.93
CA SER A 144 -11.47 12.18 -9.02
C SER A 144 -12.69 12.70 -9.79
N TYR A 145 -13.87 12.27 -9.37
CA TYR A 145 -15.14 12.61 -9.98
C TYR A 145 -16.17 12.95 -8.91
N LEU A 146 -17.00 13.94 -9.20
CA LEU A 146 -18.09 14.37 -8.33
C LEU A 146 -19.43 13.91 -8.93
N PHE A 147 -20.19 13.19 -8.13
CA PHE A 147 -21.51 12.69 -8.48
C PHE A 147 -22.57 13.37 -7.64
N ASP A 148 -23.59 13.93 -8.29
CA ASP A 148 -24.82 14.34 -7.61
C ASP A 148 -25.63 13.07 -7.29
N TRP A 149 -26.00 12.92 -6.02
CA TRP A 149 -26.68 11.74 -5.48
C TRP A 149 -28.10 12.06 -5.05
N THR A 150 -29.06 11.56 -5.82
CA THR A 150 -30.48 11.68 -5.51
C THR A 150 -30.89 10.57 -4.54
N ARG A 151 -30.93 10.87 -3.24
CA ARG A 151 -31.21 9.87 -2.19
C ARG A 151 -32.57 9.19 -2.28
N SER A 152 -33.59 9.85 -2.83
CA SER A 152 -34.95 9.30 -2.91
C SER A 152 -35.07 8.09 -3.84
N ASN A 153 -34.20 7.99 -4.84
CA ASN A 153 -34.18 6.88 -5.81
C ASN A 153 -32.78 6.26 -6.00
N ASN A 154 -31.83 6.70 -5.18
CA ASN A 154 -30.40 6.38 -5.25
C ASN A 154 -29.76 6.56 -6.63
N ALA A 155 -30.28 7.47 -7.46
CA ALA A 155 -29.64 7.81 -8.72
C ALA A 155 -28.36 8.61 -8.46
N VAL A 156 -27.33 8.33 -9.23
CA VAL A 156 -26.07 9.09 -9.23
C VAL A 156 -25.74 9.53 -10.64
N VAL A 157 -25.38 10.80 -10.80
CA VAL A 157 -24.98 11.37 -12.08
C VAL A 157 -23.71 12.17 -11.86
N GLU A 158 -22.69 11.88 -12.64
CA GLU A 158 -21.43 12.62 -12.63
C GLU A 158 -21.66 14.02 -13.22
N ARG A 159 -21.07 15.05 -12.60
CA ARG A 159 -21.38 16.46 -12.91
C ARG A 159 -21.01 16.90 -14.31
N GLU A 160 -19.96 16.33 -14.90
CA GLU A 160 -19.59 16.55 -16.30
C GLU A 160 -20.42 15.69 -17.27
N GLY A 161 -21.37 14.90 -16.75
CA GLY A 161 -22.33 14.12 -17.52
C GLY A 161 -21.74 12.86 -18.15
N ARG A 162 -20.51 12.48 -17.82
CA ARG A 162 -19.83 11.33 -18.44
C ARG A 162 -20.34 9.99 -17.92
N TRP A 163 -20.87 9.97 -16.70
CA TRP A 163 -21.34 8.75 -16.04
C TRP A 163 -22.70 8.95 -15.40
N ARG A 164 -23.54 7.93 -15.48
CA ARG A 164 -24.83 7.92 -14.78
C ARG A 164 -25.19 6.53 -14.32
N GLY A 165 -25.94 6.43 -13.24
CA GLY A 165 -26.30 5.14 -12.71
C GLY A 165 -27.07 5.20 -11.41
N ARG A 166 -26.89 4.15 -10.60
CA ARG A 166 -27.51 4.03 -9.29
C ARG A 166 -26.51 3.44 -8.30
N VAL A 167 -26.73 3.75 -7.03
CA VAL A 167 -26.05 3.12 -5.89
C VAL A 167 -27.07 2.36 -5.05
N GLY A 168 -26.68 1.25 -4.43
CA GLY A 168 -27.57 0.44 -3.56
C GLY A 168 -27.94 1.09 -2.22
N GLY A 169 -27.89 2.42 -2.12
CA GLY A 169 -27.91 3.18 -0.86
C GLY A 169 -26.51 3.60 -0.41
N MET A 170 -26.40 4.16 0.79
CA MET A 170 -25.09 4.50 1.36
C MET A 170 -24.26 3.22 1.52
N ALA A 171 -23.00 3.25 1.07
CA ALA A 171 -22.11 2.10 1.05
C ALA A 171 -22.58 0.90 0.18
N GLY A 172 -23.63 1.08 -0.62
CA GLY A 172 -24.17 0.04 -1.49
C GLY A 172 -23.41 -0.07 -2.82
N ALA A 173 -23.59 -1.18 -3.53
CA ALA A 173 -22.97 -1.38 -4.85
C ALA A 173 -23.39 -0.31 -5.86
N PHE A 174 -22.46 0.12 -6.71
CA PHE A 174 -22.75 1.00 -7.84
C PHE A 174 -23.00 0.21 -9.12
N SER A 175 -23.97 0.69 -9.90
CA SER A 175 -24.20 0.30 -11.27
C SER A 175 -24.21 1.57 -12.12
N LEU A 176 -23.09 1.85 -12.79
CA LEU A 176 -22.90 3.02 -13.64
C LEU A 176 -22.86 2.63 -15.13
N VAL A 177 -23.12 3.62 -15.98
CA VAL A 177 -22.95 3.54 -17.42
C VAL A 177 -22.20 4.78 -17.87
N ASN A 178 -21.11 4.61 -18.61
CA ASN A 178 -20.36 5.73 -19.21
C ASN A 178 -20.92 6.11 -20.60
N LEU A 179 -20.42 7.20 -21.19
CA LEU A 179 -20.82 7.64 -22.54
C LEU A 179 -20.52 6.65 -23.66
N LEU A 180 -19.55 5.75 -23.46
CA LEU A 180 -19.19 4.71 -24.42
C LEU A 180 -20.13 3.49 -24.35
N GLY A 181 -21.07 3.47 -23.41
CA GLY A 181 -22.00 2.37 -23.19
C GLY A 181 -21.43 1.22 -22.37
N ASP A 182 -20.27 1.40 -21.73
CA ASP A 182 -19.74 0.44 -20.76
C ASP A 182 -20.64 0.41 -19.53
N ARG A 183 -20.96 -0.79 -19.08
CA ARG A 183 -21.65 -1.02 -17.80
C ARG A 183 -20.59 -1.25 -16.75
N ILE A 184 -20.48 -0.32 -15.80
CA ILE A 184 -19.55 -0.44 -14.70
C ILE A 184 -20.30 -0.95 -13.47
N ARG A 185 -19.83 -2.05 -12.90
CA ARG A 185 -20.32 -2.59 -11.63
C ARG A 185 -19.23 -2.44 -10.59
N LEU A 186 -19.49 -1.66 -9.55
CA LEU A 186 -18.58 -1.51 -8.41
C LEU A 186 -19.20 -2.18 -7.20
N SER A 187 -18.49 -3.14 -6.62
CA SER A 187 -18.90 -3.86 -5.41
C SER A 187 -18.15 -3.32 -4.21
N PRO A 188 -18.84 -2.96 -3.10
CA PRO A 188 -18.19 -2.48 -1.90
C PRO A 188 -17.37 -3.61 -1.29
N GLN A 189 -16.15 -3.29 -0.89
CA GLN A 189 -15.27 -4.23 -0.22
C GLN A 189 -15.46 -4.17 1.30
N PRO A 190 -15.39 -5.32 2.01
CA PRO A 190 -15.51 -5.36 3.47
C PRO A 190 -14.32 -4.70 4.18
N SER A 191 -13.21 -4.53 3.46
CA SER A 191 -11.95 -3.96 3.93
C SER A 191 -11.37 -3.06 2.85
N ILE A 192 -10.67 -2.01 3.28
CA ILE A 192 -10.03 -1.03 2.40
C ILE A 192 -8.63 -1.49 2.04
N TRP A 193 -7.94 -2.08 3.02
CA TRP A 193 -6.62 -2.63 2.84
C TRP A 193 -6.69 -4.15 2.84
N HIS A 194 -5.86 -4.77 2.03
CA HIS A 194 -5.68 -6.21 2.06
C HIS A 194 -4.81 -6.61 3.25
N TYR A 195 -3.77 -5.83 3.53
CA TYR A 195 -2.86 -6.09 4.63
C TYR A 195 -2.68 -4.88 5.54
N PHE A 196 -2.68 -5.12 6.84
CA PHE A 196 -2.08 -4.25 7.84
C PHE A 196 -0.70 -4.77 8.18
N PHE A 197 0.34 -3.95 8.06
CA PHE A 197 1.68 -4.30 8.51
C PHE A 197 1.98 -3.68 9.86
N SER A 198 2.11 -4.54 10.88
CA SER A 198 2.66 -4.18 12.19
C SER A 198 4.13 -4.56 12.22
N TYR A 199 5.00 -3.62 12.58
CA TYR A 199 6.44 -3.82 12.55
C TYR A 199 7.13 -2.79 13.45
N GLU A 200 8.32 -3.12 13.92
CA GLU A 200 9.15 -2.18 14.68
C GLU A 200 9.85 -1.21 13.73
N GLN A 201 9.63 0.09 13.92
CA GLN A 201 10.06 1.12 12.98
C GLN A 201 11.58 1.15 12.82
N GLN A 202 12.33 0.95 13.90
CA GLN A 202 13.79 1.00 13.88
C GLN A 202 14.43 -0.24 13.24
N GLU A 203 13.75 -1.38 13.26
CA GLU A 203 14.30 -2.67 12.88
C GLU A 203 13.77 -3.14 11.52
N ALA A 204 12.48 -2.99 11.26
CA ALA A 204 11.79 -3.66 10.15
C ALA A 204 11.13 -2.71 9.12
N ALA A 205 11.30 -1.38 9.24
CA ALA A 205 10.72 -0.43 8.30
C ALA A 205 11.15 -0.66 6.85
N GLY A 206 12.43 -0.98 6.62
CA GLY A 206 12.94 -1.28 5.28
C GLY A 206 12.30 -2.52 4.68
N SER A 207 12.17 -3.59 5.46
CA SER A 207 11.55 -4.85 5.03
C SER A 207 10.06 -4.65 4.73
N CYS A 208 9.38 -3.87 5.57
CA CYS A 208 7.98 -3.49 5.37
C CYS A 208 7.76 -2.73 4.06
N ALA A 209 8.59 -1.71 3.80
CA ALA A 209 8.51 -0.91 2.58
C ALA A 209 8.77 -1.76 1.32
N VAL A 210 9.78 -2.64 1.37
CA VAL A 210 10.09 -3.57 0.27
C VAL A 210 8.92 -4.52 0.03
N LEU A 211 8.36 -5.12 1.08
CA LEU A 211 7.23 -6.03 0.95
C LEU A 211 6.00 -5.33 0.36
N ALA A 212 5.66 -4.14 0.87
CA ALA A 212 4.55 -3.34 0.35
C ALA A 212 4.75 -2.98 -1.12
N GLY A 213 5.96 -2.57 -1.50
CA GLY A 213 6.33 -2.28 -2.89
C GLY A 213 6.17 -3.51 -3.79
N ARG A 214 6.70 -4.65 -3.36
CA ARG A 214 6.61 -5.91 -4.14
C ARG A 214 5.18 -6.43 -4.25
N LEU A 215 4.37 -6.36 -3.20
CA LEU A 215 2.95 -6.71 -3.30
C LEU A 215 2.20 -5.80 -4.29
N ALA A 216 2.56 -4.51 -4.34
CA ALA A 216 2.01 -3.61 -5.35
C ALA A 216 2.50 -3.95 -6.77
N GLU A 217 3.74 -4.39 -6.95
CA GLU A 217 4.25 -4.83 -8.27
C GLU A 217 3.62 -6.14 -8.76
N PHE A 218 3.39 -7.09 -7.86
CA PHE A 218 2.76 -8.38 -8.19
C PHE A 218 1.25 -8.29 -8.37
N SER A 219 0.66 -7.16 -7.98
CA SER A 219 -0.76 -6.94 -8.15
C SER A 219 -1.10 -6.74 -9.63
N ALA A 220 -2.19 -7.35 -10.09
CA ALA A 220 -2.69 -7.09 -11.41
C ALA A 220 -3.14 -5.62 -11.48
N PRO A 221 -2.88 -4.93 -12.60
CA PRO A 221 -3.40 -3.58 -12.74
C PRO A 221 -4.95 -3.59 -12.69
N GLY A 222 -5.53 -2.52 -12.12
CA GLY A 222 -6.94 -2.45 -11.71
C GLY A 222 -7.38 -3.42 -10.60
N ARG A 223 -6.44 -4.18 -10.01
CA ARG A 223 -6.58 -4.97 -8.79
C ARG A 223 -5.29 -4.81 -7.98
N ARG A 224 -4.96 -3.58 -7.60
CA ARG A 224 -3.79 -3.30 -6.77
C ARG A 224 -3.95 -3.81 -5.34
N LEU A 225 -2.95 -4.51 -4.84
CA LEU A 225 -2.89 -4.87 -3.42
C LEU A 225 -2.58 -3.63 -2.58
N ARG A 226 -3.60 -3.15 -1.87
CA ARG A 226 -3.49 -2.08 -0.87
C ARG A 226 -2.94 -2.62 0.46
N CYS A 227 -1.88 -1.99 0.96
CA CYS A 227 -1.29 -2.29 2.27
C CYS A 227 -1.32 -1.04 3.14
N TRP A 228 -1.77 -1.18 4.38
CA TRP A 228 -1.62 -0.16 5.41
C TRP A 228 -0.32 -0.40 6.16
N TRP A 229 0.52 0.61 6.20
CA TRP A 229 1.78 0.59 6.95
C TRP A 229 2.22 2.02 7.26
N GLY A 230 2.93 2.19 8.38
CA GLY A 230 3.37 3.50 8.83
C GLY A 230 4.39 4.13 7.89
N GLY A 231 4.09 5.29 7.31
CA GLY A 231 5.10 6.03 6.57
C GLY A 231 6.22 6.49 7.51
N GLN A 232 7.43 6.68 7.00
CA GLN A 232 8.48 7.35 7.76
C GLN A 232 8.03 8.79 8.08
N GLY A 233 7.98 9.15 9.37
CA GLY A 233 8.01 10.56 9.79
C GLY A 233 6.82 11.12 10.55
N ALA A 234 5.72 10.38 10.74
CA ALA A 234 4.60 10.83 11.58
C ALA A 234 4.23 9.78 12.65
N ALA A 235 4.08 10.22 13.89
CA ALA A 235 3.58 9.37 14.97
C ALA A 235 2.10 9.05 14.71
N ILE A 236 1.82 7.80 14.33
CA ILE A 236 0.45 7.35 14.07
C ILE A 236 -0.22 7.10 15.42
N GLY A 237 -1.28 7.85 15.73
CA GLY A 237 -2.04 7.67 16.97
C GLY A 237 -2.73 6.30 17.05
N ARG A 238 -2.90 5.77 18.27
CA ARG A 238 -3.51 4.45 18.53
C ARG A 238 -4.86 4.25 17.83
N ASP A 239 -5.69 5.29 17.75
CA ASP A 239 -6.98 5.27 17.06
C ASP A 239 -6.87 4.96 15.56
N ALA A 240 -5.89 5.57 14.88
CA ALA A 240 -5.63 5.33 13.46
C ALA A 240 -5.10 3.91 13.24
N ARG A 241 -4.28 3.39 14.17
CA ARG A 241 -3.78 2.01 14.12
C ARG A 241 -4.93 1.01 14.32
N ALA A 242 -5.81 1.26 15.29
CA ALA A 242 -7.01 0.45 15.52
C ALA A 242 -7.92 0.36 14.30
N LEU A 243 -8.18 1.51 13.64
CA LEU A 243 -8.96 1.55 12.41
C LEU A 243 -8.23 0.89 11.24
N GLY A 244 -6.91 1.08 11.13
CA GLY A 244 -6.08 0.38 10.15
C GLY A 244 -6.25 -1.13 10.27
N VAL A 245 -6.15 -1.69 11.48
CA VAL A 245 -6.36 -3.12 11.72
C VAL A 245 -7.81 -3.50 11.38
N ALA A 246 -8.79 -2.73 11.84
CA ALA A 246 -10.20 -3.02 11.64
C ALA A 246 -10.60 -3.08 10.16
N HIS A 247 -10.07 -2.18 9.34
CA HIS A 247 -10.37 -2.07 7.91
C HIS A 247 -9.36 -2.78 7.01
N SER A 248 -8.44 -3.56 7.59
CA SER A 248 -7.57 -4.47 6.84
C SER A 248 -8.12 -5.90 6.85
N GLN A 249 -7.99 -6.60 5.74
CA GLN A 249 -8.43 -8.00 5.63
C GLN A 249 -7.52 -8.93 6.44
N HIS A 250 -6.21 -8.76 6.29
CA HIS A 250 -5.17 -9.55 6.94
C HIS A 250 -4.31 -8.67 7.83
N PHE A 251 -3.79 -9.27 8.89
CA PHE A 251 -2.81 -8.67 9.79
C PHE A 251 -1.47 -9.39 9.59
N ALA A 252 -0.44 -8.68 9.13
CA ALA A 252 0.91 -9.24 9.05
C ALA A 252 1.84 -8.56 10.06
N LEU A 253 2.46 -9.37 10.91
CA LEU A 253 3.50 -8.93 11.85
C LEU A 253 4.88 -9.21 11.23
N LEU A 254 5.68 -8.18 11.04
CA LEU A 254 7.10 -8.34 10.76
C LEU A 254 7.83 -8.43 12.10
N LEU A 255 8.14 -9.66 12.49
CA LEU A 255 8.75 -10.00 13.76
C LEU A 255 10.24 -9.66 13.74
N SER A 256 10.64 -8.87 14.72
CA SER A 256 12.02 -8.46 14.97
C SER A 256 12.32 -8.57 16.48
N PRO A 257 13.59 -8.50 16.92
CA PRO A 257 13.97 -8.72 18.32
C PRO A 257 13.20 -7.87 19.36
N SER A 258 12.80 -6.65 19.02
CA SER A 258 12.04 -5.78 19.92
C SER A 258 10.54 -5.68 19.61
N ALA A 259 10.06 -6.28 18.50
CA ALA A 259 8.67 -6.16 18.06
C ALA A 259 7.65 -6.53 19.15
N LEU A 260 7.85 -7.65 19.86
CA LEU A 260 6.93 -8.10 20.92
C LEU A 260 7.05 -7.31 22.23
N ARG A 261 8.10 -6.50 22.38
CA ARG A 261 8.29 -5.58 23.52
C ARG A 261 7.67 -4.20 23.27
N SER A 262 7.41 -3.85 22.02
CA SER A 262 6.80 -2.58 21.63
C SER A 262 5.33 -2.54 22.07
N GLU A 263 4.96 -1.54 22.87
CA GLU A 263 3.58 -1.35 23.33
C GLU A 263 2.61 -1.16 22.16
N ASP A 264 3.06 -0.45 21.13
CA ASP A 264 2.27 -0.18 19.93
C ASP A 264 2.02 -1.47 19.16
N ILE A 265 3.03 -2.32 18.94
CA ILE A 265 2.82 -3.59 18.25
C ILE A 265 1.92 -4.52 19.06
N ARG A 266 2.08 -4.57 20.39
CA ARG A 266 1.18 -5.33 21.27
C ARG A 266 -0.26 -4.84 21.15
N PHE A 267 -0.48 -3.53 21.13
CA PHE A 267 -1.79 -2.93 20.92
C PHE A 267 -2.41 -3.38 19.58
N ASP A 268 -1.64 -3.39 18.49
CA ASP A 268 -2.18 -3.86 17.21
C ASP A 268 -2.55 -5.35 17.24
N ILE A 269 -1.71 -6.17 17.86
CA ILE A 269 -1.92 -7.62 18.01
C ILE A 269 -3.21 -7.87 18.80
N GLU A 270 -3.40 -7.17 19.92
CA GLU A 270 -4.61 -7.29 20.75
C GLU A 270 -5.87 -6.99 19.93
N ILE A 271 -5.86 -5.93 19.12
CA ILE A 271 -6.98 -5.59 18.23
C ILE A 271 -7.18 -6.66 17.16
N ALA A 272 -6.11 -7.08 16.49
CA ALA A 272 -6.19 -8.09 15.43
C ALA A 272 -6.79 -9.41 15.95
N LEU A 273 -6.37 -9.84 17.14
CA LEU A 273 -6.91 -11.03 17.80
C LEU A 273 -8.38 -10.83 18.21
N SER A 274 -8.74 -9.67 18.79
CA SER A 274 -10.12 -9.35 19.18
C SER A 274 -11.08 -9.38 17.98
N LEU A 275 -10.62 -8.92 16.82
CA LEU A 275 -11.36 -8.90 15.56
C LEU A 275 -11.23 -10.20 14.76
N ARG A 276 -10.53 -11.21 15.31
CA ARG A 276 -10.27 -12.51 14.69
C ARG A 276 -9.71 -12.39 13.27
N LYS A 277 -8.79 -11.44 13.07
CA LYS A 277 -8.12 -11.24 11.79
C LYS A 277 -7.33 -12.48 11.41
N SER A 278 -7.24 -12.72 10.10
CA SER A 278 -6.27 -13.69 9.57
C SER A 278 -4.87 -13.10 9.78
N THR A 279 -4.03 -13.81 10.52
CA THR A 279 -2.72 -13.34 10.92
C THR A 279 -1.61 -14.07 10.17
N LEU A 280 -0.56 -13.32 9.82
CA LEU A 280 0.67 -13.84 9.23
C LEU A 280 1.87 -13.25 9.98
N VAL A 281 2.87 -14.08 10.27
CA VAL A 281 4.13 -13.62 10.86
C VAL A 281 5.24 -13.75 9.83
N LEU A 282 6.01 -12.68 9.64
CA LEU A 282 7.20 -12.63 8.81
C LEU A 282 8.39 -12.48 9.74
N TYR A 283 9.45 -13.28 9.59
CA TYR A 283 10.61 -13.22 10.47
C TYR A 283 11.90 -13.43 9.69
N ASP A 284 13.01 -12.85 10.14
CA ASP A 284 14.32 -13.06 9.52
C ASP A 284 15.01 -14.29 10.13
N PRO A 285 15.18 -15.39 9.37
CA PRO A 285 15.81 -16.59 9.90
C PRO A 285 17.34 -16.50 9.94
N ASP A 286 17.99 -15.51 9.31
CA ASP A 286 19.46 -15.43 9.20
C ASP A 286 20.09 -15.01 10.54
N PRO A 287 20.88 -15.87 11.22
CA PRO A 287 21.52 -15.53 12.48
C PRO A 287 22.50 -14.35 12.41
N ASN A 288 22.95 -13.98 11.20
CA ASN A 288 23.85 -12.85 10.98
C ASN A 288 23.12 -11.52 10.77
N SER A 289 21.79 -11.56 10.61
CA SER A 289 20.97 -10.36 10.45
C SER A 289 20.71 -9.67 11.77
N CYS A 290 20.68 -8.33 11.77
CA CYS A 290 20.31 -7.55 12.95
C CYS A 290 18.84 -7.73 13.34
N THR A 291 17.99 -8.16 12.40
CA THR A 291 16.57 -8.45 12.61
C THR A 291 16.28 -9.93 12.87
N HIS A 292 17.32 -10.75 13.06
CA HIS A 292 17.19 -12.19 13.27
C HIS A 292 16.21 -12.54 14.40
N VAL A 293 15.32 -13.49 14.13
CA VAL A 293 14.49 -14.10 15.16
C VAL A 293 14.44 -15.62 14.99
N ASP A 294 14.89 -16.34 16.02
CA ASP A 294 14.61 -17.77 16.15
C ASP A 294 13.13 -17.97 16.49
N ILE A 295 12.34 -18.32 15.48
CA ILE A 295 10.90 -18.50 15.61
C ILE A 295 10.53 -19.64 16.57
N SER A 296 11.35 -20.69 16.66
CA SER A 296 11.10 -21.83 17.55
C SER A 296 11.26 -21.40 19.00
N ARG A 297 12.31 -20.62 19.29
CA ARG A 297 12.51 -20.02 20.61
C ARG A 297 11.43 -18.99 20.94
N ALA A 298 11.04 -18.16 19.97
CA ALA A 298 9.97 -17.17 20.15
C ALA A 298 8.63 -17.84 20.51
N ARG A 299 8.28 -18.95 19.84
CA ARG A 299 7.09 -19.77 20.15
C ARG A 299 7.15 -20.37 21.55
N ALA A 300 8.29 -20.94 21.94
CA ALA A 300 8.46 -21.56 23.26
C ALA A 300 8.35 -20.52 24.39
N ALA A 301 8.88 -19.31 24.18
CA ALA A 301 8.84 -18.22 25.14
C ALA A 301 7.56 -17.35 25.06
N ALA A 302 6.65 -17.64 24.12
CA ALA A 302 5.47 -16.83 23.89
C ALA A 302 4.51 -16.83 25.09
N ALA A 303 4.15 -15.63 25.54
CA ALA A 303 3.08 -15.43 26.49
C ALA A 303 1.75 -16.00 25.93
N PRO A 304 0.83 -16.49 26.77
CA PRO A 304 -0.38 -17.21 26.32
C PRO A 304 -1.24 -16.44 25.31
N ASP A 305 -1.31 -15.12 25.45
CA ASP A 305 -2.01 -14.17 24.58
C ASP A 305 -1.38 -14.06 23.17
N LEU A 306 -0.07 -14.26 23.04
CA LEU A 306 0.65 -14.19 21.77
C LEU A 306 0.75 -15.53 21.03
N ARG A 307 0.47 -16.64 21.70
CA ARG A 307 0.53 -17.99 21.10
C ARG A 307 -0.36 -18.16 19.87
N PRO A 308 -1.60 -17.66 19.82
CA PRO A 308 -2.44 -17.76 18.62
C PRO A 308 -1.77 -17.14 17.39
N LEU A 309 -1.05 -16.02 17.57
CA LEU A 309 -0.33 -15.34 16.51
C LEU A 309 0.88 -16.16 16.04
N LEU A 310 1.73 -16.59 16.97
CA LEU A 310 3.00 -17.26 16.65
C LEU A 310 2.83 -18.72 16.22
N ASN A 311 1.73 -19.38 16.60
CA ASN A 311 1.38 -20.72 16.13
C ASN A 311 0.69 -20.71 14.76
N GLY A 312 0.31 -19.53 14.27
CA GLY A 312 -0.21 -19.35 12.92
C GLY A 312 0.85 -19.47 11.84
N PRO A 313 0.51 -19.12 10.59
CA PRO A 313 1.45 -19.09 9.48
C PRO A 313 2.64 -18.17 9.78
N CYS A 314 3.86 -18.70 9.65
CA CYS A 314 5.10 -17.96 9.79
C CYS A 314 5.93 -18.17 8.52
N LEU A 315 6.30 -17.08 7.84
CA LEU A 315 7.08 -17.10 6.61
C LEU A 315 8.46 -16.46 6.84
N PRO A 316 9.54 -17.08 6.34
CA PRO A 316 10.86 -16.51 6.43
C PRO A 316 11.02 -15.31 5.47
N TRP A 317 11.57 -14.21 5.98
CA TRP A 317 12.01 -13.07 5.18
C TRP A 317 13.34 -13.45 4.49
N PRO A 318 13.45 -13.32 3.16
CA PRO A 318 14.66 -13.72 2.42
C PRO A 318 15.84 -12.73 2.62
N GLY A 319 15.64 -11.65 3.37
CA GLY A 319 16.64 -10.58 3.50
C GLY A 319 16.71 -9.68 2.27
N PHE A 320 17.56 -8.65 2.32
CA PHE A 320 17.76 -7.71 1.21
C PHE A 320 18.77 -8.22 0.17
N ARG A 321 19.49 -9.30 0.48
CA ARG A 321 20.55 -9.85 -0.38
C ARG A 321 20.02 -10.85 -1.40
N ASP A 322 18.93 -11.53 -1.09
CA ASP A 322 18.32 -12.49 -1.99
C ASP A 322 17.30 -11.83 -2.92
N ARG A 323 17.40 -12.12 -4.21
CA ARG A 323 16.48 -11.61 -5.24
C ARG A 323 15.09 -12.26 -5.17
N ASP A 324 14.85 -13.15 -4.20
CA ASP A 324 13.66 -14.00 -4.14
C ASP A 324 12.50 -13.42 -3.31
N THR A 325 12.42 -12.09 -3.22
CA THR A 325 11.22 -11.42 -2.67
C THR A 325 9.94 -11.78 -3.45
N GLY A 326 10.07 -12.25 -4.70
CA GLY A 326 8.96 -12.76 -5.49
C GLY A 326 8.37 -14.10 -5.01
N ALA A 327 9.18 -15.05 -4.50
CA ALA A 327 8.65 -16.25 -3.85
C ALA A 327 7.90 -15.89 -2.57
N LEU A 328 8.49 -15.01 -1.73
CA LEU A 328 7.83 -14.57 -0.51
C LEU A 328 6.47 -13.93 -0.79
N VAL A 329 6.37 -13.06 -1.80
CA VAL A 329 5.09 -12.43 -2.16
C VAL A 329 4.05 -13.46 -2.59
N ARG A 330 4.44 -14.47 -3.37
CA ARG A 330 3.54 -15.59 -3.73
C ARG A 330 3.09 -16.37 -2.50
N ASP A 331 3.98 -16.63 -1.55
CA ASP A 331 3.63 -17.33 -0.31
C ASP A 331 2.71 -16.49 0.58
N VAL A 332 2.98 -15.19 0.73
CA VAL A 332 2.12 -14.24 1.46
C VAL A 332 0.72 -14.24 0.86
N MET A 333 0.61 -14.15 -0.47
CA MET A 333 -0.67 -14.20 -1.18
C MET A 333 -1.33 -15.58 -1.06
N GLY A 334 -0.56 -16.68 -1.13
CA GLY A 334 -1.07 -18.04 -1.02
C GLY A 334 -1.67 -18.32 0.37
N VAL A 335 -0.94 -17.99 1.43
CA VAL A 335 -1.40 -18.12 2.82
C VAL A 335 -2.65 -17.27 3.08
N SER A 336 -2.74 -16.12 2.42
CA SER A 336 -3.86 -15.20 2.56
C SER A 336 -5.05 -15.52 1.64
N GLY A 337 -4.92 -16.52 0.76
CA GLY A 337 -5.96 -16.88 -0.23
C GLY A 337 -6.13 -15.85 -1.36
N MET A 338 -5.13 -15.02 -1.60
CA MET A 338 -5.15 -13.90 -2.55
C MET A 338 -4.48 -14.23 -3.89
N GLY A 339 -3.77 -15.36 -4.01
CA GLY A 339 -3.01 -15.72 -5.21
C GLY A 339 -3.86 -15.77 -6.48
N ASP A 340 -5.03 -16.44 -6.43
CA ASP A 340 -5.91 -16.59 -7.60
C ASP A 340 -6.65 -15.30 -7.99
N LEU A 341 -6.81 -14.38 -7.03
CA LEU A 341 -7.55 -13.14 -7.21
C LEU A 341 -6.70 -12.06 -7.90
N PHE A 342 -5.38 -12.07 -7.66
CA PHE A 342 -4.45 -11.00 -8.03
C PHE A 342 -3.39 -11.41 -9.04
N CYS A 343 -3.14 -12.71 -9.26
CA CYS A 343 -2.19 -13.17 -10.27
C CYS A 343 -2.90 -13.72 -11.52
N GLY A 344 -2.99 -12.90 -12.56
CA GLY A 344 -3.37 -13.37 -13.91
C GLY A 344 -2.32 -14.25 -14.60
N GLN A 345 -1.13 -14.43 -14.00
CA GLN A 345 0.01 -15.14 -14.60
C GLN A 345 0.27 -16.54 -14.03
N LEU A 346 -0.20 -16.88 -12.82
CA LEU A 346 0.08 -18.19 -12.20
C LEU A 346 -0.62 -19.37 -12.91
N SER A 347 -1.66 -19.11 -13.70
CA SER A 347 -2.38 -20.12 -14.47
C SER A 347 -1.73 -20.45 -15.83
N LYS A 348 -0.74 -19.67 -16.30
CA LYS A 348 -0.04 -19.94 -17.56
C LYS A 348 1.21 -20.81 -17.40
N GLU A 349 1.91 -20.73 -16.28
CA GLU A 349 3.12 -21.55 -16.07
C GLU A 349 2.83 -23.00 -15.65
N SER A 350 1.58 -23.33 -15.27
CA SER A 350 1.15 -24.71 -14.99
C SER A 350 0.51 -25.43 -16.18
N SER A 351 0.22 -24.72 -17.29
CA SER A 351 -0.43 -25.31 -18.48
C SER A 351 0.53 -25.62 -19.64
N ASP A 352 1.76 -25.10 -19.64
CA ASP A 352 2.79 -25.46 -20.65
C ASP A 352 3.68 -26.65 -20.25
N GLY A 353 3.31 -27.37 -19.17
CA GLY A 353 4.11 -28.45 -18.59
C GLY A 353 3.67 -29.89 -18.90
N VAL A 354 2.66 -30.16 -19.75
CA VAL A 354 2.33 -31.53 -20.21
C VAL A 354 1.70 -31.49 -21.61
N ALA A 355 2.49 -31.18 -22.64
CA ALA A 355 2.12 -31.45 -24.03
C ALA A 355 3.32 -32.07 -24.76
N GLY A 356 3.65 -33.32 -24.42
CA GLY A 356 4.69 -34.07 -25.12
C GLY A 356 4.58 -35.56 -24.85
N MET A 357 4.44 -36.34 -25.93
CA MET A 357 4.28 -37.80 -26.03
C MET A 357 2.87 -38.32 -25.74
N GLY A 358 2.08 -38.85 -26.68
CA GLY A 358 2.31 -39.18 -28.09
C GLY A 358 1.23 -40.17 -28.54
N ARG A 359 0.91 -40.15 -29.84
CA ARG A 359 0.43 -41.25 -30.73
C ARG A 359 -0.37 -40.65 -31.92
N PRO A 360 -0.55 -41.34 -33.06
CA PRO A 360 0.06 -42.60 -33.52
C PRO A 360 0.62 -42.55 -34.97
N VAL A 361 1.50 -43.51 -35.31
CA VAL A 361 1.33 -44.37 -36.50
C VAL A 361 1.54 -45.80 -36.02
#